data_AF-A0A561QSX1-F1
#
_entry.id   AF-A0A561QSX1-F1
#
_cell.length_a   1.000
_cell.length_b   1.000
_cell.length_c   1.000
_cell.angle_alpha   90.00
_cell.angle_beta   90.00
_cell.angle_gamma   90.00
#
_symmetry.space_group_name_H-M   'P 1'
#
loop_
_entity.id
_entity.type
_entity.pdbx_description
1 polymer ?
#
loop_
_entity_poly.entity_id
_entity_poly.type
_entity_poly.pdbx_seq_one_letter_code
_entity_poly.pdbx_strand_id
1 'polypeptide(L)'
;MFHSTQNNREKIRPPTDAELLQSAHQQVEIYLVYLREHETRNDLFDTRELPISKESLVNAFRIVIATENRPNIRALLIKAGMTLAQFQDDIGQPMVIRPVTEPIMNRSDERRKADPARLRRFDLALLKLGEERIRLGRVFQSAQNIAERRPFHHA
;
A
#
# COMPACT_ATOMS: atom_id res chain seq x y z
N MET A 1 1.15 -20.30 53.85
CA MET A 1 1.64 -20.51 52.47
C MET A 1 0.84 -19.61 51.54
N PHE A 2 1.39 -18.47 51.13
CA PHE A 2 0.83 -17.65 50.06
C PHE A 2 1.87 -17.64 48.94
N HIS A 3 1.53 -18.23 47.79
CA HIS A 3 2.36 -18.16 46.60
C HIS A 3 2.21 -16.77 45.99
N SER A 4 3.28 -15.98 46.07
CA SER A 4 3.44 -14.75 45.30
C SER A 4 3.51 -15.11 43.82
N THR A 5 2.49 -14.75 43.07
CA THR A 5 2.52 -14.71 41.61
C THR A 5 3.46 -13.58 41.18
N GLN A 6 4.70 -13.93 40.84
CA GLN A 6 5.60 -13.02 40.14
C GLN A 6 5.01 -12.72 38.76
N ASN A 7 4.44 -11.53 38.62
CA ASN A 7 4.00 -10.95 37.37
C ASN A 7 5.25 -10.55 36.56
N ASN A 8 5.82 -11.51 35.83
CA ASN A 8 6.94 -11.29 34.93
C ASN A 8 6.43 -10.57 33.67
N ARG A 9 6.22 -9.25 33.79
CA ARG A 9 6.08 -8.37 32.62
C ARG A 9 7.45 -8.29 31.97
N GLU A 10 7.72 -9.19 31.02
CA GLU A 10 8.86 -9.07 30.13
C GLU A 10 8.86 -7.65 29.55
N LYS A 11 9.85 -6.85 29.95
CA LYS A 11 10.12 -5.56 29.31
C LYS A 11 10.54 -5.86 27.88
N ILE A 12 9.61 -5.78 26.95
CA ILE A 12 9.90 -5.83 25.52
C ILE A 12 10.85 -4.66 25.25
N ARG A 13 12.12 -4.96 24.94
CA ARG A 13 13.08 -3.93 24.54
C ARG A 13 12.57 -3.30 23.25
N PRO A 14 12.65 -1.97 23.09
CA PRO A 14 12.35 -1.37 21.80
C PRO A 14 13.31 -1.93 20.75
N PRO A 15 12.83 -2.20 19.53
CA PRO A 15 13.69 -2.70 18.47
C PRO A 15 14.77 -1.67 18.12
N THR A 16 15.95 -2.17 17.76
CA THR A 16 17.05 -1.34 17.26
C THR A 16 16.74 -0.81 15.86
N ASP A 17 17.42 0.26 15.45
CA ASP A 17 17.28 0.82 14.09
C ASP A 17 17.57 -0.22 12.99
N ALA A 18 18.53 -1.13 13.24
CA ALA A 18 18.85 -2.21 12.31
C ALA A 18 17.72 -3.25 12.22
N GLU A 19 17.14 -3.66 13.35
CA GLU A 19 15.99 -4.57 13.39
C GLU A 19 14.75 -3.95 12.72
N LEU A 20 14.52 -2.65 12.95
CA LEU A 20 13.45 -1.89 12.30
C LEU A 20 13.64 -1.83 10.77
N LEU A 21 14.86 -1.54 10.32
CA LEU A 21 15.17 -1.48 8.89
C LEU A 21 15.02 -2.85 8.24
N GLN A 22 15.52 -3.91 8.87
CA GLN A 22 15.37 -5.27 8.37
C GLN A 22 13.90 -5.67 8.27
N SER A 23 13.10 -5.38 9.30
CA SER A 23 11.66 -5.64 9.27
C SER A 23 10.96 -4.86 8.16
N ALA A 24 11.34 -3.61 7.91
CA ALA A 24 10.76 -2.81 6.83
C ALA A 24 11.08 -3.42 5.45
N HIS A 25 12.32 -3.87 5.23
CA HIS A 25 12.69 -4.57 3.99
C HIS A 25 11.87 -5.83 3.77
N GLN A 26 11.71 -6.67 4.81
CA GLN A 26 10.90 -7.90 4.71
C GLN A 26 9.44 -7.61 4.35
N GLN A 27 8.84 -6.58 4.94
CA GLN A 27 7.45 -6.19 4.62
C GLN A 27 7.30 -5.70 3.17
N VAL A 28 8.25 -4.91 2.68
CA VAL A 28 8.29 -4.48 1.27
C VAL A 28 8.44 -5.68 0.34
N GLU A 29 9.34 -6.62 0.66
CA GLU A 29 9.55 -7.84 -0.14
C GLU A 29 8.29 -8.69 -0.24
N ILE A 30 7.62 -8.95 0.89
CA ILE A 30 6.34 -9.68 0.93
C ILE A 30 5.31 -9.01 0.01
N TYR A 31 5.22 -7.68 0.05
CA TYR A 31 4.29 -6.96 -0.82
C TYR A 31 4.67 -7.02 -2.30
N LEU A 32 5.96 -6.95 -2.64
CA LEU A 32 6.42 -7.07 -4.02
C LEU A 32 6.20 -8.47 -4.60
N VAL A 33 6.32 -9.52 -3.77
CA VAL A 33 5.93 -10.89 -4.14
C VAL A 33 4.43 -10.96 -4.39
N TYR A 34 3.62 -10.40 -3.49
CA TYR A 34 2.17 -10.33 -3.66
C TYR A 34 1.77 -9.67 -4.99
N LEU A 35 2.35 -8.50 -5.32
CA LEU A 35 2.08 -7.81 -6.60
C LEU A 35 2.52 -8.60 -7.84
N ARG A 36 3.51 -9.49 -7.71
CA ARG A 36 3.94 -10.35 -8.81
C ARG A 36 2.96 -11.49 -9.05
N GLU A 37 2.41 -12.04 -7.97
CA GLU A 37 1.50 -13.19 -8.00
C GLU A 37 0.06 -12.78 -8.34
N HIS A 38 -0.31 -11.52 -8.07
CA HIS A 38 -1.64 -10.99 -8.27
C HIS A 38 -1.58 -9.89 -9.34
N GLU A 39 -2.28 -10.06 -10.47
CA GLU A 39 -2.38 -9.02 -11.50
C GLU A 39 -3.18 -7.82 -10.98
N THR A 40 -2.54 -6.91 -10.24
CA THR A 40 -3.12 -5.65 -9.78
C THR A 40 -3.08 -4.64 -10.92
N ARG A 41 -4.04 -4.72 -11.86
CA ARG A 41 -4.15 -3.76 -12.98
C ARG A 41 -4.70 -2.41 -12.49
N ASN A 42 -5.70 -1.84 -13.15
CA ASN A 42 -6.37 -0.61 -12.71
C ASN A 42 -7.50 -0.89 -11.71
N ASP A 43 -7.47 -2.05 -11.07
CA ASP A 43 -8.55 -2.52 -10.21
C ASP A 43 -8.41 -1.93 -8.80
N LEU A 44 -9.54 -1.86 -8.10
CA LEU A 44 -9.59 -1.46 -6.69
C LEU A 44 -9.86 -2.71 -5.85
N PHE A 45 -9.09 -2.85 -4.78
CA PHE A 45 -9.08 -4.00 -3.87
C PHE A 45 -9.46 -3.58 -2.46
N ASP A 46 -10.00 -4.51 -1.69
CA ASP A 46 -10.24 -4.28 -0.27
C ASP A 46 -8.92 -4.39 0.50
N THR A 47 -8.71 -3.58 1.54
CA THR A 47 -7.47 -3.63 2.34
C THR A 47 -7.27 -4.97 3.03
N ARG A 48 -8.33 -5.76 3.22
CA ARG A 48 -8.28 -7.13 3.73
C ARG A 48 -7.57 -8.12 2.81
N GLU A 49 -7.37 -7.76 1.53
CA GLU A 49 -6.63 -8.60 0.58
C GLU A 49 -5.10 -8.45 0.71
N LEU A 50 -4.62 -7.46 1.47
CA LEU A 50 -3.19 -7.27 1.65
C LEU A 50 -2.60 -8.33 2.59
N PRO A 51 -1.37 -8.82 2.30
CA PRO A 51 -0.70 -9.78 3.16
C PRO A 51 -0.27 -9.19 4.52
N ILE A 52 -0.17 -7.86 4.58
CA ILE A 52 0.25 -7.07 5.74
C ILE A 52 -0.65 -5.83 5.78
N SER A 53 -0.92 -5.29 6.97
CA SER A 53 -1.73 -4.06 7.08
C SER A 53 -1.18 -2.94 6.19
N LYS A 54 -2.09 -2.18 5.56
CA LYS A 54 -1.73 -1.07 4.68
C LYS A 54 -0.84 -0.05 5.37
N GLU A 55 -1.12 0.27 6.64
CA GLU A 55 -0.33 1.21 7.43
C GLU A 55 1.10 0.72 7.66
N SER A 56 1.28 -0.55 8.01
CA SER A 56 2.60 -1.17 8.17
C SER A 56 3.38 -1.10 6.86
N LEU A 57 2.76 -1.40 5.72
CA LEU A 57 3.40 -1.30 4.41
C LEU A 57 3.80 0.14 4.06
N VAL A 58 2.92 1.13 4.31
CA VAL A 58 3.26 2.55 4.09
C VAL A 58 4.47 2.96 4.93
N ASN A 59 4.53 2.54 6.20
CA ASN A 59 5.66 2.81 7.07
C ASN A 59 6.94 2.10 6.61
N ALA A 60 6.84 0.84 6.19
CA ALA A 60 7.95 0.08 5.65
C ALA A 60 8.54 0.73 4.40
N PHE A 61 7.70 1.10 3.43
CA PHE A 61 8.13 1.85 2.24
C PHE A 61 8.79 3.17 2.62
N ARG A 62 8.22 3.92 3.57
CA ARG A 62 8.80 5.19 4.04
C ARG A 62 10.23 5.00 4.57
N ILE A 63 10.45 3.97 5.38
CA ILE A 63 11.77 3.65 5.94
C ILE A 63 12.72 3.27 4.82
N VAL A 64 12.36 2.29 3.99
CA VAL A 64 13.24 1.75 2.94
C VAL A 64 13.60 2.82 1.90
N ILE A 65 12.65 3.69 1.52
CA ILE A 65 12.92 4.83 0.60
C ILE A 65 13.91 5.81 1.23
N ALA A 66 13.74 6.14 2.52
CA ALA A 66 14.59 7.09 3.22
C ALA A 66 16.03 6.58 3.44
N THR A 67 16.24 5.26 3.40
CA THR A 67 17.54 4.62 3.62
C THR A 67 18.21 4.11 2.33
N GLU A 68 17.52 4.10 1.19
CA GLU A 68 18.08 3.63 -0.07
C GLU A 68 18.91 4.71 -0.78
N ASN A 69 20.19 4.42 -0.97
CA ASN A 69 21.15 5.36 -1.54
C ASN A 69 21.01 5.52 -3.06
N ARG A 70 20.53 4.47 -3.76
CA ARG A 70 20.45 4.45 -5.24
C ARG A 70 19.16 5.12 -5.71
N PRO A 71 19.23 6.25 -6.45
CA PRO A 71 18.05 6.98 -6.89
C PRO A 71 17.08 6.14 -7.75
N ASN A 72 17.62 5.29 -8.62
CA ASN A 72 16.82 4.43 -9.49
C ASN A 72 16.00 3.40 -8.68
N ILE A 73 16.59 2.84 -7.62
CA ILE A 73 15.88 1.89 -6.75
C ILE A 73 14.83 2.63 -5.91
N ARG A 74 15.13 3.82 -5.39
CA ARG A 74 14.12 4.67 -4.74
C ARG A 74 12.93 4.97 -5.64
N ALA A 75 13.17 5.33 -6.90
CA ALA A 75 12.08 5.61 -7.84
C ALA A 75 11.17 4.38 -8.06
N LEU A 76 11.76 3.17 -8.13
CA LEU A 76 11.00 1.93 -8.22
C LEU A 76 10.21 1.62 -6.94
N LEU A 77 10.80 1.85 -5.77
CA LEU A 77 10.13 1.70 -4.48
C LEU A 77 8.95 2.66 -4.33
N ILE A 78 9.11 3.92 -4.74
CA ILE A 78 8.01 4.90 -4.78
C ILE A 78 6.90 4.40 -5.70
N LYS A 79 7.25 3.98 -6.92
CA LYS A 79 6.26 3.47 -7.89
C LYS A 79 5.49 2.27 -7.34
N ALA A 80 6.18 1.31 -6.72
CA ALA A 80 5.56 0.16 -6.09
C ALA A 80 4.68 0.58 -4.91
N GLY A 81 5.19 1.41 -3.99
CA GLY A 81 4.43 1.91 -2.84
C GLY A 81 3.17 2.69 -3.23
N MET A 82 3.19 3.40 -4.36
CA MET A 82 2.02 4.12 -4.89
C MET A 82 0.86 3.20 -5.27
N THR A 83 1.11 1.91 -5.53
CA THR A 83 0.05 0.93 -5.82
C THR A 83 -0.81 0.60 -4.58
N LEU A 84 -0.32 0.89 -3.37
CA LEU A 84 -1.13 0.80 -2.14
C LEU A 84 -2.39 1.68 -2.21
N ALA A 85 -2.41 2.72 -3.04
CA ALA A 85 -3.59 3.54 -3.25
C ALA A 85 -4.77 2.76 -3.85
N GLN A 86 -4.54 1.61 -4.48
CA GLN A 86 -5.61 0.76 -5.03
C GLN A 86 -6.39 0.00 -3.94
N PHE A 87 -5.83 -0.12 -2.73
CA PHE A 87 -6.43 -0.86 -1.63
C PHE A 87 -7.25 0.09 -0.76
N GLN A 88 -8.55 -0.09 -0.72
CA GLN A 88 -9.51 0.83 -0.10
C GLN A 88 -10.35 0.10 0.95
N ASP A 89 -10.61 0.75 2.08
CA ASP A 89 -11.41 0.16 3.14
C ASP A 89 -12.88 0.03 2.71
N ASP A 90 -13.48 -1.11 3.08
CA ASP A 90 -14.89 -1.42 2.94
C ASP A 90 -15.45 -1.37 1.51
N ILE A 91 -14.61 -1.63 0.50
CA ILE A 91 -15.10 -1.70 -0.89
C ILE A 91 -15.69 -3.07 -1.24
N GLY A 92 -15.42 -4.12 -0.45
CA GLY A 92 -15.97 -5.46 -0.68
C GLY A 92 -15.27 -6.20 -1.83
N GLN A 93 -16.03 -6.79 -2.75
CA GLN A 93 -15.47 -7.49 -3.91
C GLN A 93 -14.66 -6.54 -4.82
N PRO A 94 -13.55 -6.99 -5.42
CA PRO A 94 -12.71 -6.16 -6.29
C PRO A 94 -13.52 -5.44 -7.38
N MET A 95 -13.29 -4.14 -7.53
CA MET A 95 -13.89 -3.35 -8.61
C MET A 95 -12.96 -3.38 -9.81
N VAL A 96 -13.34 -4.17 -10.82
CA VAL A 96 -12.54 -4.32 -12.06
C VAL A 96 -12.82 -3.15 -13.00
N ILE A 97 -11.79 -2.37 -13.34
CA ILE A 97 -11.91 -1.23 -14.25
C ILE A 97 -11.39 -1.65 -15.63
N ARG A 98 -12.31 -1.87 -16.59
CA ARG A 98 -11.95 -2.20 -17.97
C ARG A 98 -12.22 -1.02 -18.92
N PRO A 99 -11.26 -0.63 -19.77
CA PRO A 99 -11.53 0.34 -20.83
C PRO A 99 -12.56 -0.24 -21.81
N VAL A 100 -13.56 0.58 -22.17
CA VAL A 100 -14.54 0.20 -23.19
C VAL A 100 -13.82 0.17 -24.54
N THR A 101 -13.60 -1.04 -25.07
CA THR A 101 -12.76 -1.25 -26.27
C THR A 101 -13.59 -1.35 -27.56
N GLU A 102 -14.92 -1.33 -27.49
CA GLU A 102 -15.81 -1.41 -28.64
C GLU A 102 -16.84 -0.26 -28.65
N PRO A 103 -17.19 0.30 -29.83
CA PRO A 103 -18.31 1.21 -29.93
C PRO A 103 -19.58 0.48 -29.51
N ILE A 104 -20.38 1.10 -28.65
CA ILE A 104 -21.67 0.58 -28.17
C ILE A 104 -22.70 0.67 -29.31
N MET A 105 -22.49 -0.08 -30.38
CA MET A 105 -23.45 -0.30 -31.45
C MET A 105 -23.81 -1.79 -31.39
N ASN A 106 -25.07 -2.08 -31.05
CA ASN A 106 -25.65 -3.43 -30.94
C ASN A 106 -25.52 -4.15 -29.59
N ARG A 107 -25.98 -3.48 -28.50
CA ARG A 107 -26.54 -4.20 -27.35
C ARG A 107 -27.96 -3.72 -27.07
N SER A 108 -28.89 -4.14 -27.92
CA SER A 108 -30.29 -4.30 -27.50
C SER A 108 -30.34 -5.35 -26.38
N ASP A 109 -31.11 -5.04 -25.33
CA ASP A 109 -31.62 -5.96 -24.29
C ASP A 109 -30.87 -6.23 -22.97
N GLU A 110 -29.72 -5.62 -22.66
CA GLU A 110 -29.21 -5.65 -21.27
C GLU A 110 -28.67 -4.29 -20.78
N ARG A 111 -29.45 -3.22 -20.96
CA ARG A 111 -29.40 -2.10 -20.01
C ARG A 111 -30.00 -2.57 -18.68
N ARG A 112 -29.31 -3.48 -17.97
CA ARG A 112 -29.45 -3.57 -16.53
C ARG A 112 -29.08 -2.19 -16.03
N LYS A 113 -30.08 -1.39 -15.65
CA LYS A 113 -29.89 -0.09 -15.00
C LYS A 113 -28.76 -0.29 -13.99
N ALA A 114 -27.62 0.34 -14.22
CA ALA A 114 -26.52 0.25 -13.28
C ALA A 114 -27.08 0.65 -11.92
N ASP A 115 -27.03 -0.27 -10.96
CA ASP A 115 -27.61 -0.07 -9.64
C ASP A 115 -27.04 1.24 -9.07
N PRO A 116 -27.88 2.26 -8.78
CA PRO A 116 -27.42 3.54 -8.26
C PRO A 116 -26.54 3.41 -7.01
N ALA A 117 -26.75 2.35 -6.21
CA ALA A 117 -25.89 2.07 -5.06
C ALA A 117 -24.48 1.61 -5.48
N ARG A 118 -24.36 0.82 -6.56
CA ARG A 118 -23.06 0.41 -7.12
C ARG A 118 -22.32 1.61 -7.73
N LEU A 119 -23.00 2.49 -8.45
CA LEU A 119 -22.39 3.71 -9.00
C LEU A 119 -21.87 4.63 -7.90
N ARG A 120 -22.68 4.91 -6.87
CA ARG A 120 -22.25 5.73 -5.72
C ARG A 120 -21.03 5.13 -5.00
N ARG A 121 -21.02 3.80 -4.80
CA ARG A 121 -19.87 3.11 -4.20
C ARG A 121 -18.61 3.25 -5.05
N PHE A 122 -18.75 3.14 -6.37
CA PHE A 122 -17.65 3.33 -7.30
C PHE A 122 -17.10 4.76 -7.27
N ASP A 123 -17.98 5.77 -7.32
CA ASP A 123 -17.58 7.18 -7.25
C ASP A 123 -16.83 7.48 -5.95
N LEU A 124 -17.33 6.97 -4.81
CA LEU A 124 -16.65 7.10 -3.52
C LEU A 124 -15.28 6.41 -3.52
N ALA A 125 -15.17 5.21 -4.10
CA ALA A 125 -13.91 4.49 -4.18
C ALA A 125 -12.89 5.22 -5.07
N LEU A 126 -13.34 5.85 -6.16
CA LEU A 126 -12.49 6.68 -7.02
C LEU A 126 -12.00 7.95 -6.31
N LEU A 127 -12.88 8.63 -5.56
CA LEU A 127 -12.48 9.79 -4.75
C LEU A 127 -11.43 9.39 -3.72
N LYS A 128 -11.67 8.31 -2.97
CA LYS A 128 -10.71 7.77 -2.00
C LYS A 128 -9.38 7.36 -2.65
N LEU A 129 -9.42 6.75 -3.83
CA LEU A 129 -8.20 6.45 -4.61
C LEU A 129 -7.40 7.72 -4.90
N GLY A 130 -8.06 8.79 -5.35
CA GLY A 130 -7.43 10.06 -5.66
C GLY A 130 -6.80 10.71 -4.43
N GLU A 131 -7.56 10.81 -3.33
CA GLU A 131 -7.09 11.33 -2.05
C GLU A 131 -5.89 10.54 -1.53
N GLU A 132 -5.96 9.22 -1.63
CA GLU A 132 -4.90 8.34 -1.15
C GLU A 132 -3.63 8.44 -1.99
N ARG A 133 -3.75 8.59 -3.31
CA ARG A 133 -2.58 8.86 -4.18
C ARG A 133 -1.90 10.17 -3.78
N ILE A 134 -2.65 11.22 -3.50
CA ILE A 134 -2.08 12.50 -3.03
C ILE A 134 -1.38 12.30 -1.69
N ARG A 135 -2.01 11.60 -0.75
CA ARG A 135 -1.44 11.33 0.58
C ARG A 135 -0.14 10.53 0.49
N LEU A 136 -0.14 9.41 -0.24
CA LEU A 136 1.04 8.56 -0.42
C LEU A 136 2.16 9.31 -1.16
N GLY A 137 1.82 10.12 -2.17
CA GLY A 137 2.79 10.96 -2.87
C GLY A 137 3.52 11.91 -1.92
N ARG A 138 2.80 12.56 -1.00
CA ARG A 138 3.41 13.43 0.03
C ARG A 138 4.31 12.64 0.99
N VAL A 139 3.84 11.48 1.46
CA VAL A 139 4.59 10.62 2.39
C VAL A 139 5.92 10.16 1.77
N PHE A 140 5.87 9.64 0.54
CA PHE A 140 7.05 9.10 -0.12
C PHE A 140 7.99 10.18 -0.65
N GLN A 141 7.48 11.34 -1.08
CA GLN A 141 8.33 12.48 -1.38
C GLN A 141 9.10 12.96 -0.14
N SER A 142 8.46 12.99 1.03
CA SER A 142 9.15 13.33 2.28
C SER A 142 10.27 12.32 2.60
N ALA A 143 10.04 11.02 2.37
CA ALA A 143 11.06 10.00 2.57
C ALA A 143 12.23 10.15 1.59
N GLN A 144 11.93 10.43 0.33
CA GLN A 144 12.94 10.70 -0.70
C GLN A 144 13.82 11.90 -0.32
N ASN A 145 13.21 12.99 0.15
CA ASN A 145 13.94 14.18 0.58
C ASN A 145 14.90 13.88 1.75
N ILE A 146 14.56 12.94 2.64
CA ILE A 146 15.45 12.50 3.72
C ILE A 146 16.67 11.77 3.14
N ALA A 147 16.45 10.85 2.18
CA ALA A 147 17.53 10.13 1.53
C ALA A 147 18.50 11.07 0.79
N GLU A 148 17.97 12.07 0.09
CA GLU A 148 18.77 13.03 -0.69
C GLU A 148 19.62 13.98 0.18
N ARG A 149 19.21 14.20 1.44
CA ARG A 149 19.96 15.03 2.39
C ARG A 149 21.04 14.28 3.15
N ARG A 150 21.13 12.95 3.01
CA ARG A 150 22.17 12.17 3.68
C ARG A 150 23.51 12.34 2.95
N PRO A 151 24.60 12.64 3.66
CA PRO A 151 25.93 12.66 3.05
C PRO A 151 26.27 11.26 2.51
N PHE A 152 26.83 11.22 1.30
CA PHE A 152 27.35 9.98 0.72
C PHE A 152 28.57 9.54 1.52
N HIS A 153 28.38 8.63 2.48
CA HIS A 153 29.50 7.91 3.07
C HIS A 153 29.88 6.78 2.12
N HIS A 154 30.95 6.98 1.35
CA HIS A 154 31.64 5.87 0.70
C HIS A 154 32.14 4.91 1.79
N ALA A 155 31.64 3.68 1.76
CA ALA A 155 32.25 2.56 2.47
C ALA A 155 33.49 2.07 1.70
#